data_AF-J4KNR9-F1
#
_entry.id   AF-J4KNR9-F1
#
_cell.length_a   1.000
_cell.length_b   1.000
_cell.length_c   1.000
_cell.angle_alpha   90.00
_cell.angle_beta   90.00
_cell.angle_gamma   90.00
#
_symmetry.space_group_name_H-M   'P 1'
#
loop_
_entity.id
_entity.type
_entity.pdbx_description
1 polymer ?
#
loop_
_entity_poly.entity_id
_entity_poly.type
_entity_poly.pdbx_seq_one_letter_code
_entity_poly.pdbx_strand_id
1 'polypeptide(L)'
;MKSGHGTTARQQYSIAIATSMRLSLVLAFCTALAASKPLGARQDSLKKPFLHSDLVYSPRNCGVSQMIKSPKSRSEACAGTVKYCREGFFRDFGETFSNEAECLESRDPPSLRPFKPGRQTNKACVVRPGNRRKAQSEDCVGTSQYCSQGFFRGFSEDFANEEECLKSRDPAPAAAPPVVEPEPAATTSATTPASNSPASAPPSSAGLSKKPFKLRKSTKAMCGFMIGDSRGHSEACLGTVLYCRDESFRHFGENFSNEEECLQSRDPAPDSSKKPFKLRKSNPTRCGFFIGDSRGHSEACLGTVLYCRDEYFREFGENFNSEEQCLQSRDPAPSTL
;
A
#
# COMPACT_ATOMS: atom_id res chain seq x y z
N MET A 1 61.29 3.74 14.67
CA MET A 1 61.56 5.07 15.27
C MET A 1 60.27 5.61 15.87
N LYS A 2 60.39 6.44 16.92
CA LYS A 2 59.44 7.44 17.47
C LYS A 2 58.44 7.99 16.42
N SER A 3 57.19 8.40 16.69
CA SER A 3 56.41 8.63 17.91
C SER A 3 54.90 8.67 17.54
N GLY A 4 53.91 8.84 18.42
CA GLY A 4 53.91 8.97 19.89
C GLY A 4 52.64 9.66 20.43
N HIS A 5 52.06 9.09 21.49
CA HIS A 5 51.21 9.65 22.56
C HIS A 5 50.28 10.87 22.29
N GLY A 6 48.99 10.70 22.62
CA GLY A 6 47.99 11.77 22.68
C GLY A 6 46.82 11.43 23.62
N THR A 7 47.06 11.49 24.93
CA THR A 7 46.06 11.31 26.00
C THR A 7 45.43 12.66 26.39
N THR A 8 44.12 12.69 26.62
CA THR A 8 43.45 13.87 27.19
C THR A 8 42.42 13.46 28.26
N ALA A 9 42.46 14.16 29.40
CA ALA A 9 41.62 13.96 30.59
C ALA A 9 40.13 14.21 30.29
N ARG A 10 39.16 13.47 30.86
CA ARG A 10 38.78 13.30 32.28
C ARG A 10 38.27 14.59 32.93
N GLN A 11 36.94 14.73 33.02
CA GLN A 11 36.28 15.69 33.92
C GLN A 11 35.07 15.03 34.57
N GLN A 12 35.24 14.55 35.81
CA GLN A 12 34.17 14.02 36.65
C GLN A 12 33.67 15.15 37.56
N TYR A 13 32.37 15.45 37.51
CA TYR A 13 31.72 16.30 38.51
C TYR A 13 30.99 15.42 39.53
N SER A 14 31.66 15.15 40.65
CA SER A 14 31.01 14.62 41.85
C SER A 14 30.56 15.79 42.72
N ILE A 15 29.25 16.01 42.84
CA ILE A 15 28.70 16.92 43.85
C ILE A 15 28.30 16.08 45.07
N ALA A 16 29.11 16.14 46.11
CA ALA A 16 28.75 15.63 47.43
C ALA A 16 28.09 16.77 48.22
N ILE A 17 26.85 16.56 48.67
CA ILE A 17 26.24 17.36 49.74
C ILE A 17 26.10 16.44 50.94
N ALA A 18 26.83 16.76 52.00
CA ALA A 18 26.92 15.96 53.20
C ALA A 18 26.29 16.70 54.38
N THR A 19 25.69 15.94 55.30
CA THR A 19 25.37 16.32 56.70
C THR A 19 24.37 17.47 56.88
N SER A 20 23.70 17.64 58.03
CA SER A 20 23.27 16.73 59.10
C SER A 20 22.48 17.59 60.08
N MET A 21 21.32 17.12 60.58
CA MET A 21 21.07 17.11 62.03
C MET A 21 19.75 16.40 62.35
N ARG A 22 19.83 15.53 63.36
CA ARG A 22 18.68 14.91 64.04
C ARG A 22 18.22 15.88 65.14
N LEU A 23 16.93 15.97 65.42
CA LEU A 23 16.43 15.59 66.75
C LEU A 23 14.92 15.30 66.79
N SER A 24 14.58 14.36 67.65
CA SER A 24 13.27 13.72 67.81
C SER A 24 12.23 14.58 68.53
N LEU A 25 10.95 14.30 68.29
CA LEU A 25 10.02 14.01 69.39
C LEU A 25 9.07 12.86 69.00
N VAL A 26 8.79 11.99 69.96
CA VAL A 26 7.93 10.81 69.85
C VAL A 26 6.63 11.07 70.61
N LEU A 27 5.50 10.57 70.08
CA LEU A 27 4.29 10.02 70.75
C LEU A 27 3.15 10.02 69.69
N ALA A 28 2.73 8.88 69.14
CA ALA A 28 1.90 7.80 69.72
C ALA A 28 0.38 8.06 69.58
N PHE A 29 -0.40 6.97 69.43
CA PHE A 29 -1.84 6.89 69.07
C PHE A 29 -2.14 7.30 67.60
N CYS A 30 -2.69 6.46 66.71
CA CYS A 30 -3.70 5.41 66.89
C CYS A 30 -3.51 4.24 65.89
N THR A 31 -3.35 3.02 66.40
CA THR A 31 -3.57 1.78 65.63
C THR A 31 -5.08 1.53 65.48
N ALA A 32 -5.73 2.27 64.58
CA ALA A 32 -7.06 1.92 64.10
C ALA A 32 -6.94 1.04 62.85
N LEU A 33 -6.85 -0.28 63.05
CA LEU A 33 -7.17 -1.26 62.00
C LEU A 33 -8.70 -1.24 61.74
N ALA A 34 -9.20 -0.11 61.25
CA ALA A 34 -10.44 -0.10 60.50
C ALA A 34 -10.09 -0.48 59.07
N ALA A 35 -10.55 -1.64 58.62
CA ALA A 35 -10.48 -2.01 57.22
C ALA A 35 -11.45 -1.14 56.41
N SER A 36 -11.06 0.13 56.18
CA SER A 36 -11.54 0.91 55.06
C SER A 36 -11.06 0.22 53.78
N LYS A 37 -11.78 -0.84 53.39
CA LYS A 37 -12.07 -1.05 51.98
C LYS A 37 -12.41 0.35 51.43
N PRO A 38 -11.66 0.89 50.45
CA PRO A 38 -12.06 2.15 49.86
C PRO A 38 -13.53 1.97 49.45
N LEU A 39 -14.35 2.96 49.79
CA LEU A 39 -15.75 2.98 49.42
C LEU A 39 -15.84 3.12 47.90
N GLY A 40 -15.64 2.01 47.19
CA GLY A 40 -16.24 1.72 45.89
C GLY A 40 -17.77 1.60 45.98
N ALA A 41 -18.36 2.33 46.92
CA ALA A 41 -19.76 2.66 46.94
C ALA A 41 -19.99 3.66 45.81
N ARG A 42 -20.17 3.10 44.61
CA ARG A 42 -21.10 3.59 43.59
C ARG A 42 -21.33 5.11 43.63
N GLN A 43 -20.27 5.85 43.33
CA GLN A 43 -20.48 6.71 42.19
C GLN A 43 -20.69 5.77 41.00
N ASP A 44 -21.94 5.60 40.61
CA ASP A 44 -22.29 5.44 39.19
C ASP A 44 -21.99 6.78 38.49
N SER A 45 -20.75 7.26 38.66
CA SER A 45 -20.15 8.32 37.88
C SER A 45 -20.16 7.79 36.46
N LEU A 46 -21.04 8.39 35.63
CA LEU A 46 -21.24 8.05 34.23
C LEU A 46 -19.90 7.62 33.63
N LYS A 47 -19.75 6.32 33.37
CA LYS A 47 -18.52 5.83 32.76
C LYS A 47 -18.35 6.59 31.46
N LYS A 48 -17.12 7.03 31.18
CA LYS A 48 -16.89 7.78 29.94
C LYS A 48 -17.11 6.80 28.76
N PRO A 49 -17.75 7.24 27.67
CA PRO A 49 -18.07 6.37 26.55
C PRO A 49 -16.79 5.85 25.88
N PHE A 50 -16.83 4.61 25.40
CA PHE A 50 -15.73 4.00 24.68
C PHE A 50 -15.61 4.58 23.26
N LEU A 51 -14.45 5.15 22.94
CA LEU A 51 -14.19 5.80 21.65
C LEU A 51 -13.33 4.90 20.75
N HIS A 52 -13.88 4.52 19.59
CA HIS A 52 -13.16 3.80 18.56
C HIS A 52 -12.32 4.75 17.69
N SER A 53 -11.06 4.38 17.42
CA SER A 53 -10.09 5.14 16.59
C SER A 53 -10.63 5.53 15.21
N ASP A 54 -11.47 4.68 14.63
CA ASP A 54 -11.92 4.81 13.24
C ASP A 54 -13.20 5.65 13.13
N LEU A 55 -13.86 5.91 14.26
CA LEU A 55 -15.04 6.78 14.39
C LEU A 55 -14.66 8.23 14.74
N VAL A 56 -13.36 8.56 14.77
CA VAL A 56 -12.85 9.92 15.02
C VAL A 56 -13.29 10.85 13.89
N TYR A 57 -14.44 11.49 14.11
CA TYR A 57 -15.27 12.16 13.10
C TYR A 57 -14.62 13.38 12.41
N SER A 58 -13.43 13.79 12.83
CA SER A 58 -12.66 14.86 12.18
C SER A 58 -11.15 14.76 12.44
N PRO A 59 -10.40 14.05 11.57
CA PRO A 59 -8.94 14.02 11.61
C PRO A 59 -8.29 15.41 11.65
N ARG A 60 -8.96 16.42 11.05
CA ARG A 60 -8.52 17.84 11.04
C ARG A 60 -8.27 18.41 12.44
N ASN A 61 -9.00 17.96 13.45
CA ASN A 61 -8.87 18.47 14.83
C ASN A 61 -7.78 17.74 15.63
N CYS A 62 -7.30 16.60 15.15
CA CYS A 62 -6.34 15.73 15.84
C CYS A 62 -4.86 16.06 15.56
N GLY A 63 -4.58 17.20 14.93
CA GLY A 63 -3.20 17.65 14.67
C GLY A 63 -2.49 16.82 13.60
N VAL A 64 -2.85 17.03 12.33
CA VAL A 64 -2.42 16.19 11.18
C VAL A 64 -0.93 16.30 10.82
N SER A 65 -0.16 17.19 11.45
CA SER A 65 1.29 17.25 11.27
C SER A 65 1.99 16.09 11.99
N GLN A 66 2.24 15.00 11.26
CA GLN A 66 3.00 13.82 11.73
C GLN A 66 4.37 14.15 12.35
N MET A 67 4.94 15.32 12.06
CA MET A 67 6.22 15.78 12.60
C MET A 67 6.14 16.56 13.92
N ILE A 68 4.94 16.91 14.41
CA ILE A 68 4.77 17.61 15.69
C ILE A 68 3.85 16.77 16.58
N LYS A 69 4.41 16.16 17.63
CA LYS A 69 3.69 15.44 18.69
C LYS A 69 2.87 16.43 19.54
N SER A 70 1.80 16.99 18.97
CA SER A 70 0.90 17.88 19.71
C SER A 70 0.17 17.08 20.80
N PRO A 71 -0.06 17.63 22.01
CA PRO A 71 -0.82 16.94 23.05
C PRO A 71 -2.22 16.48 22.59
N LYS A 72 -2.82 17.20 21.63
CA LYS A 72 -4.13 16.88 21.05
C LYS A 72 -4.18 15.53 20.33
N SER A 73 -3.10 15.09 19.67
CA SER A 73 -3.09 13.78 18.99
C SER A 73 -3.00 12.60 19.97
N ARG A 74 -2.64 12.87 21.24
CA ARG A 74 -2.67 11.90 22.35
C ARG A 74 -4.00 11.90 23.11
N SER A 75 -4.93 12.83 22.80
CA SER A 75 -6.26 12.81 23.40
C SER A 75 -7.02 11.55 23.00
N GLU A 76 -7.86 11.05 23.90
CA GLU A 76 -8.66 9.85 23.66
C GLU A 76 -9.57 9.97 22.44
N ALA A 77 -10.15 11.16 22.23
CA ALA A 77 -10.96 11.49 21.06
C ALA A 77 -10.19 11.45 19.72
N CYS A 78 -8.87 11.27 19.74
CA CYS A 78 -8.01 11.17 18.56
C CYS A 78 -7.26 9.83 18.47
N ALA A 79 -6.88 9.24 19.61
CA ALA A 79 -6.19 7.96 19.67
C ALA A 79 -7.16 6.75 19.70
N GLY A 80 -8.39 6.95 20.20
CA GLY A 80 -9.30 5.88 20.63
C GLY A 80 -8.95 5.37 22.03
N THR A 81 -9.96 4.88 22.76
CA THR A 81 -9.87 4.44 24.17
C THR A 81 -8.82 3.35 24.40
N VAL A 82 -8.76 2.32 23.54
CA VAL A 82 -7.76 1.24 23.64
C VAL A 82 -6.34 1.80 23.66
N LYS A 83 -6.01 2.62 22.66
CA LYS A 83 -4.67 3.19 22.51
C LYS A 83 -4.37 4.22 23.61
N TYR A 84 -5.36 5.02 23.99
CA TYR A 84 -5.25 5.99 25.08
C TYR A 84 -4.91 5.33 26.43
N CYS A 85 -5.56 4.19 26.73
CA CYS A 85 -5.26 3.39 27.92
C CYS A 85 -3.92 2.67 27.84
N ARG A 86 -3.61 2.00 26.71
CA ARG A 86 -2.36 1.25 26.53
C ARG A 86 -1.11 2.13 26.58
N GLU A 87 -1.11 3.25 25.87
CA GLU A 87 0.03 4.17 25.76
C GLU A 87 0.15 5.10 26.99
N GLY A 88 -0.71 4.94 27.99
CA GLY A 88 -0.70 5.75 29.21
C GLY A 88 -1.06 7.22 28.99
N PHE A 89 -1.71 7.57 27.87
CA PHE A 89 -2.02 8.95 27.50
C PHE A 89 -2.95 9.65 28.49
N PHE A 90 -3.75 8.88 29.24
CA PHE A 90 -4.57 9.36 30.34
C PHE A 90 -3.80 10.24 31.36
N ARG A 91 -2.50 9.97 31.54
CA ARG A 91 -1.62 10.75 32.43
C ARG A 91 -1.40 12.18 31.93
N ASP A 92 -1.42 12.42 30.62
CA ASP A 92 -1.27 13.77 30.05
C ASP A 92 -2.52 14.65 30.27
N PHE A 93 -3.66 14.03 30.59
CA PHE A 93 -4.96 14.70 30.80
C PHE A 93 -5.38 14.71 32.28
N GLY A 94 -4.47 14.38 33.21
CA GLY A 94 -4.73 14.38 34.65
C GLY A 94 -5.59 13.23 35.15
N GLU A 95 -5.87 12.22 34.33
CA GLU A 95 -6.53 10.99 34.78
C GLU A 95 -5.51 10.05 35.45
N THR A 96 -5.90 9.44 36.56
CA THR A 96 -5.03 8.58 37.37
C THR A 96 -5.55 7.15 37.37
N PHE A 97 -5.00 6.30 36.50
CA PHE A 97 -5.19 4.85 36.53
C PHE A 97 -3.84 4.18 36.79
N SER A 98 -3.83 3.11 37.58
CA SER A 98 -2.61 2.34 37.88
C SER A 98 -2.09 1.57 36.66
N ASN A 99 -2.99 1.12 35.78
CA ASN A 99 -2.67 0.27 34.62
C ASN A 99 -3.71 0.41 33.47
N GLU A 100 -3.44 -0.23 32.32
CA GLU A 100 -4.31 -0.24 31.13
C GLU A 100 -5.71 -0.83 31.42
N ALA A 101 -5.79 -1.93 32.19
CA ALA A 101 -7.05 -2.60 32.47
C ALA A 101 -7.99 -1.75 33.34
N GLU A 102 -7.46 -1.06 34.37
CA GLU A 102 -8.24 -0.11 35.18
C GLU A 102 -8.72 1.09 34.33
N CYS A 103 -7.88 1.58 33.42
CA CYS A 103 -8.27 2.62 32.47
C CYS A 103 -9.43 2.15 31.57
N LEU A 104 -9.38 0.93 31.04
CA LEU A 104 -10.44 0.34 30.22
C LEU A 104 -11.72 0.06 31.03
N GLU A 105 -11.60 -0.46 32.25
CA GLU A 105 -12.72 -0.76 33.15
C GLU A 105 -13.44 0.51 33.62
N SER A 106 -12.76 1.66 33.67
CA SER A 106 -13.37 2.96 33.94
C SER A 106 -14.36 3.43 32.86
N ARG A 107 -14.38 2.76 31.69
CA ARG A 107 -15.16 3.16 30.50
C ARG A 107 -16.39 2.27 30.31
N ASP A 108 -17.34 2.79 29.56
CA ASP A 108 -18.45 1.97 29.08
C ASP A 108 -17.90 0.77 28.29
N PRO A 109 -18.60 -0.38 28.27
CA PRO A 109 -18.27 -1.46 27.37
C PRO A 109 -18.20 -0.93 25.92
N PRO A 110 -17.24 -1.40 25.09
CA PRO A 110 -17.22 -1.03 23.69
C PRO A 110 -18.56 -1.40 23.05
N SER A 111 -19.28 -0.41 22.52
CA SER A 111 -20.42 -0.68 21.67
C SER A 111 -19.94 -1.50 20.48
N LEU A 112 -20.54 -2.67 20.28
CA LEU A 112 -20.27 -3.50 19.11
C LEU A 112 -20.48 -2.65 17.85
N ARG A 113 -19.56 -2.75 16.87
CA ARG A 113 -19.73 -1.96 15.65
C ARG A 113 -20.76 -2.65 14.73
N PRO A 114 -21.64 -1.90 14.04
CA PRO A 114 -22.63 -2.48 13.15
C PRO A 114 -22.02 -3.40 12.08
N PHE A 115 -22.59 -4.59 11.92
CA PHE A 115 -22.22 -5.51 10.85
C PHE A 115 -22.50 -4.90 9.48
N LYS A 116 -21.47 -4.84 8.63
CA LYS A 116 -21.56 -4.26 7.28
C LYS A 116 -21.66 -5.38 6.24
N PRO A 117 -22.70 -5.44 5.39
CA PRO A 117 -22.78 -6.44 4.32
C PRO A 117 -21.82 -6.18 3.15
N GLY A 118 -21.07 -5.06 3.17
CA GLY A 118 -20.22 -4.62 2.07
C GLY A 118 -20.99 -3.83 1.00
N ARG A 119 -20.26 -3.07 0.18
CA ARG A 119 -20.82 -2.21 -0.88
C ARG A 119 -19.90 -2.19 -2.10
N GLN A 120 -19.57 -3.37 -2.62
CA GLN A 120 -18.62 -3.54 -3.74
C GLN A 120 -19.00 -2.72 -4.99
N THR A 121 -20.29 -2.48 -5.24
CA THR A 121 -20.80 -1.67 -6.36
C THR A 121 -20.55 -0.16 -6.21
N ASN A 122 -20.16 0.32 -5.04
CA ASN A 122 -19.86 1.74 -4.84
C ASN A 122 -18.58 2.12 -5.60
N LYS A 123 -18.63 3.17 -6.42
CA LYS A 123 -17.48 3.70 -7.19
C LYS A 123 -16.25 4.00 -6.32
N ALA A 124 -16.44 4.26 -5.02
CA ALA A 124 -15.37 4.47 -4.04
C ALA A 124 -14.64 3.18 -3.58
N CYS A 125 -15.25 2.01 -3.81
CA CYS A 125 -14.77 0.68 -3.42
C CYS A 125 -14.06 -0.07 -4.55
N VAL A 126 -14.23 0.39 -5.79
CA VAL A 126 -13.49 -0.15 -6.95
C VAL A 126 -11.98 0.01 -6.72
N VAL A 127 -11.24 -1.09 -6.86
CA VAL A 127 -9.78 -1.11 -6.77
C VAL A 127 -9.19 -0.19 -7.83
N ARG A 128 -8.53 0.88 -7.39
CA ARG A 128 -7.81 1.84 -8.24
C ARG A 128 -6.40 2.03 -7.69
N PRO A 129 -5.39 2.30 -8.55
CA PRO A 129 -4.07 2.75 -8.08
C PRO A 129 -4.23 3.92 -7.09
N GLY A 130 -3.59 3.83 -5.93
CA GLY A 130 -3.73 4.80 -4.83
C GLY A 130 -4.94 4.60 -3.89
N ASN A 131 -5.94 3.79 -4.25
CA ASN A 131 -7.15 3.57 -3.43
C ASN A 131 -7.24 2.16 -2.80
N ARG A 132 -6.16 1.35 -2.86
CA ARG A 132 -6.16 -0.05 -2.39
C ARG A 132 -6.64 -0.18 -0.94
N ARG A 133 -6.17 0.67 -0.03
CA ARG A 133 -6.57 0.65 1.39
C ARG A 133 -8.09 0.82 1.53
N LYS A 134 -8.69 1.80 0.84
CA LYS A 134 -10.15 2.02 0.89
C LYS A 134 -10.94 0.88 0.25
N ALA A 135 -10.47 0.31 -0.85
CA ALA A 135 -11.12 -0.86 -1.46
C ALA A 135 -11.11 -2.09 -0.52
N GLN A 136 -10.16 -2.16 0.42
CA GLN A 136 -10.06 -3.17 1.48
C GLN A 136 -10.76 -2.75 2.79
N SER A 137 -11.45 -1.61 2.85
CA SER A 137 -12.17 -1.20 4.06
C SER A 137 -13.43 -2.03 4.27
N GLU A 138 -13.83 -2.19 5.53
CA GLU A 138 -15.03 -2.93 5.92
C GLU A 138 -16.31 -2.41 5.24
N ASP A 139 -16.42 -1.10 4.96
CA ASP A 139 -17.54 -0.53 4.19
C ASP A 139 -17.64 -1.08 2.77
N CYS A 140 -16.51 -1.47 2.18
CA CYS A 140 -16.40 -1.92 0.79
C CYS A 140 -16.53 -3.42 0.66
N VAL A 141 -15.75 -4.19 1.43
CA VAL A 141 -15.76 -5.67 1.36
C VAL A 141 -16.83 -6.32 2.25
N GLY A 142 -17.29 -5.62 3.31
CA GLY A 142 -18.18 -6.17 4.33
C GLY A 142 -17.44 -6.87 5.46
N THR A 143 -18.06 -6.91 6.65
CA THR A 143 -17.48 -7.39 7.91
C THR A 143 -16.94 -8.81 7.81
N SER A 144 -17.70 -9.76 7.25
CA SER A 144 -17.26 -11.15 7.10
C SER A 144 -16.00 -11.28 6.23
N GLN A 145 -15.97 -10.59 5.08
CA GLN A 145 -14.78 -10.60 4.21
C GLN A 145 -13.60 -9.82 4.83
N TYR A 146 -13.88 -8.76 5.59
CA TYR A 146 -12.88 -7.94 6.27
C TYR A 146 -12.15 -8.71 7.38
N CYS A 147 -12.88 -9.46 8.20
CA CYS A 147 -12.31 -10.30 9.24
C CYS A 147 -11.58 -11.52 8.66
N SER A 148 -12.21 -12.30 7.77
CA SER A 148 -11.59 -13.50 7.17
C SER A 148 -10.33 -13.22 6.35
N GLN A 149 -10.26 -12.09 5.64
CA GLN A 149 -9.05 -11.72 4.88
C GLN A 149 -8.01 -10.95 5.73
N GLY A 150 -8.23 -10.82 7.04
CA GLY A 150 -7.28 -10.19 7.96
C GLY A 150 -7.05 -8.68 7.73
N PHE A 151 -7.97 -7.99 7.03
CA PHE A 151 -7.77 -6.59 6.63
C PHE A 151 -7.70 -5.62 7.81
N PHE A 152 -8.29 -5.97 8.95
CA PHE A 152 -8.19 -5.23 10.22
C PHE A 152 -6.74 -4.85 10.60
N ARG A 153 -5.77 -5.73 10.32
CA ARG A 153 -4.33 -5.47 10.55
C ARG A 153 -3.82 -4.26 9.77
N GLY A 154 -4.34 -4.04 8.56
CA GLY A 154 -4.01 -2.90 7.69
C GLY A 154 -4.70 -1.58 8.08
N PHE A 155 -5.65 -1.64 9.01
CA PHE A 155 -6.36 -0.48 9.57
C PHE A 155 -5.92 -0.13 10.99
N SER A 156 -5.03 -0.93 11.59
CA SER A 156 -4.59 -0.78 12.99
C SER A 156 -5.71 -1.07 14.00
N GLU A 157 -6.60 -2.00 13.66
CA GLU A 157 -7.49 -2.65 14.64
C GLU A 157 -6.75 -3.86 15.28
N ASP A 158 -6.69 -3.88 16.61
CA ASP A 158 -5.85 -4.79 17.41
C ASP A 158 -6.50 -6.17 17.68
N PHE A 159 -7.05 -6.83 16.65
CA PHE A 159 -7.58 -8.19 16.80
C PHE A 159 -6.48 -9.24 16.60
N ALA A 160 -6.45 -10.29 17.43
CA ALA A 160 -5.54 -11.41 17.29
C ALA A 160 -5.90 -12.29 16.09
N ASN A 161 -7.20 -12.53 15.86
CA ASN A 161 -7.74 -13.46 14.87
C ASN A 161 -9.09 -13.00 14.28
N GLU A 162 -9.65 -13.81 13.38
CA GLU A 162 -10.94 -13.56 12.73
C GLU A 162 -12.10 -13.60 13.74
N GLU A 163 -12.06 -14.52 14.69
CA GLU A 163 -13.13 -14.75 15.67
C GLU A 163 -13.30 -13.56 16.62
N GLU A 164 -12.19 -12.94 17.04
CA GLU A 164 -12.19 -11.70 17.83
C GLU A 164 -12.69 -10.51 17.00
N CYS A 165 -12.26 -10.41 15.74
CA CYS A 165 -12.77 -9.41 14.80
C CYS A 165 -14.29 -9.51 14.65
N LEU A 166 -14.84 -10.72 14.43
CA LEU A 166 -16.28 -10.95 14.31
C LEU A 166 -17.03 -10.70 15.63
N LYS A 167 -16.47 -11.09 16.79
CA LYS A 167 -17.05 -10.82 18.11
C LYS A 167 -17.09 -9.33 18.48
N SER A 168 -16.26 -8.49 17.86
CA SER A 168 -16.28 -7.03 18.05
C SER A 168 -17.43 -6.31 17.32
N ARG A 169 -18.22 -7.05 16.54
CA ARG A 169 -19.27 -6.54 15.66
C ARG A 169 -20.64 -7.02 16.12
N ASP A 170 -21.67 -6.26 15.79
CA ASP A 170 -23.04 -6.70 15.99
C ASP A 170 -23.26 -8.04 15.25
N PRO A 171 -24.11 -8.95 15.77
CA PRO A 171 -24.46 -10.15 15.03
C PRO A 171 -25.04 -9.75 13.67
N ALA A 172 -24.62 -10.45 12.62
CA ALA A 172 -25.15 -10.21 11.27
C ALA A 172 -26.69 -10.27 11.32
N PRO A 173 -27.40 -9.29 10.72
CA PRO A 173 -28.86 -9.31 10.71
C PRO A 173 -29.29 -10.64 10.10
N ALA A 174 -30.03 -11.44 10.87
CA ALA A 174 -30.40 -12.79 10.48
C ALA A 174 -31.03 -12.73 9.08
N ALA A 175 -30.39 -13.39 8.12
CA ALA A 175 -30.87 -13.38 6.75
C ALA A 175 -32.32 -13.83 6.76
N ALA A 176 -33.22 -12.99 6.23
CA ALA A 176 -34.62 -13.35 6.14
C ALA A 176 -34.70 -14.74 5.48
N PRO A 177 -35.47 -15.69 6.07
CA PRO A 177 -35.49 -17.05 5.56
C PRO A 177 -35.77 -17.02 4.06
N PRO A 178 -35.02 -17.76 3.24
CA PRO A 178 -35.11 -17.66 1.79
C PRO A 178 -36.57 -17.86 1.40
N VAL A 179 -37.14 -16.83 0.76
CA VAL A 179 -38.48 -16.93 0.18
C VAL A 179 -38.40 -18.07 -0.82
N VAL A 180 -39.10 -19.16 -0.53
CA VAL A 180 -39.11 -20.37 -1.37
C VAL A 180 -39.89 -20.03 -2.63
N GLU A 181 -39.19 -19.49 -3.62
CA GLU A 181 -39.71 -19.24 -4.95
C GLU A 181 -39.92 -20.59 -5.64
N PRO A 182 -41.14 -20.91 -6.11
CA PRO A 182 -41.47 -22.25 -6.55
C PRO A 182 -40.75 -22.65 -7.85
N GLU A 183 -40.22 -23.87 -7.82
CA GLU A 183 -39.45 -24.55 -8.87
C GLU A 183 -40.15 -24.51 -10.25
N PRO A 184 -39.55 -23.85 -11.28
CA PRO A 184 -39.99 -24.01 -12.66
C PRO A 184 -39.44 -25.32 -13.24
N ALA A 185 -40.31 -26.11 -13.86
CA ALA A 185 -40.05 -27.49 -14.26
C ALA A 185 -38.90 -27.67 -15.26
N ALA A 186 -38.25 -28.82 -15.18
CA ALA A 186 -37.14 -29.23 -16.04
C ALA A 186 -37.48 -29.23 -17.54
N THR A 187 -36.48 -28.97 -18.38
CA THR A 187 -36.48 -29.36 -19.79
C THR A 187 -35.13 -29.98 -20.14
N THR A 188 -35.18 -31.16 -20.76
CA THR A 188 -34.06 -32.09 -20.90
C THR A 188 -33.42 -32.04 -22.30
N SER A 189 -32.15 -32.40 -22.36
CA SER A 189 -31.45 -33.01 -23.52
C SER A 189 -31.15 -32.16 -24.76
N ALA A 190 -29.86 -32.08 -25.10
CA ALA A 190 -29.34 -32.69 -26.34
C ALA A 190 -27.81 -32.91 -26.28
N THR A 191 -27.37 -34.12 -26.62
CA THR A 191 -25.96 -34.54 -26.72
C THR A 191 -25.57 -34.68 -28.20
N THR A 192 -24.42 -34.14 -28.62
CA THR A 192 -23.73 -34.49 -29.88
C THR A 192 -22.25 -34.06 -29.82
N PRO A 193 -21.34 -34.55 -30.69
CA PRO A 193 -20.17 -35.26 -30.18
C PRO A 193 -18.81 -34.61 -30.51
N ALA A 194 -17.76 -35.16 -29.89
CA ALA A 194 -16.38 -34.78 -30.15
C ALA A 194 -15.95 -35.10 -31.61
N SER A 195 -15.16 -34.19 -32.19
CA SER A 195 -14.44 -34.41 -33.44
C SER A 195 -12.97 -34.04 -33.25
N ASN A 196 -12.10 -35.03 -33.31
CA ASN A 196 -10.65 -34.84 -33.31
C ASN A 196 -10.18 -34.63 -34.76
N SER A 197 -9.36 -33.62 -35.02
CA SER A 197 -8.56 -33.55 -36.25
C SER A 197 -7.23 -32.81 -36.01
N PRO A 198 -6.15 -33.14 -36.76
CA PRO A 198 -4.79 -32.82 -36.34
C PRO A 198 -4.38 -31.39 -36.68
N ALA A 199 -3.40 -30.89 -35.92
CA ALA A 199 -2.81 -29.57 -36.13
C ALA A 199 -2.24 -29.41 -37.54
N SER A 200 -2.84 -28.49 -38.31
CA SER A 200 -2.17 -27.87 -39.46
C SER A 200 -1.42 -26.64 -38.96
N ALA A 201 -0.12 -26.56 -39.24
CA ALA A 201 0.67 -25.37 -38.89
C ALA A 201 0.10 -24.13 -39.61
N PRO A 202 -0.02 -22.98 -38.93
CA PRO A 202 -0.57 -21.78 -39.54
C PRO A 202 0.32 -21.31 -40.70
N PRO A 203 -0.27 -20.77 -41.79
CA PRO A 203 0.50 -20.19 -42.88
C PRO A 203 1.35 -19.05 -42.33
N SER A 204 2.65 -19.07 -42.63
CA SER A 204 3.56 -18.01 -42.22
C SER A 204 3.17 -16.70 -42.91
N SER A 205 2.61 -15.75 -42.14
CA SER A 205 2.13 -14.45 -42.62
C SER A 205 3.26 -13.58 -43.16
N ALA A 206 3.65 -13.84 -44.40
CA ALA A 206 4.79 -13.21 -45.04
C ALA A 206 4.52 -11.74 -45.38
N GLY A 207 5.33 -10.84 -44.81
CA GLY A 207 5.58 -9.52 -45.39
C GLY A 207 4.82 -8.32 -44.81
N LEU A 208 3.88 -8.49 -43.88
CA LEU A 208 3.30 -7.33 -43.18
C LEU A 208 4.29 -6.80 -42.14
N SER A 209 4.69 -5.53 -42.30
CA SER A 209 5.56 -4.82 -41.36
C SER A 209 4.95 -4.84 -39.96
N LYS A 210 5.67 -5.47 -39.01
CA LYS A 210 5.23 -5.56 -37.61
C LYS A 210 5.11 -4.16 -37.01
N LYS A 211 4.09 -3.96 -36.17
CA LYS A 211 3.93 -2.69 -35.43
C LYS A 211 4.76 -2.72 -34.15
N PRO A 212 5.34 -1.59 -33.70
CA PRO A 212 6.18 -1.57 -32.51
C PRO A 212 5.40 -1.91 -31.24
N PHE A 213 5.99 -2.77 -30.41
CA PHE A 213 5.43 -3.16 -29.12
C PHE A 213 5.35 -1.96 -28.17
N LYS A 214 4.18 -1.71 -27.59
CA LYS A 214 3.94 -0.58 -26.69
C LYS A 214 3.88 -1.07 -25.26
N LEU A 215 4.88 -0.69 -24.47
CA LEU A 215 4.79 -0.79 -23.01
C LEU A 215 3.66 0.10 -22.48
N ARG A 216 2.91 -0.41 -21.51
CA ARG A 216 1.86 0.34 -20.81
C ARG A 216 2.46 1.56 -20.11
N LYS A 217 2.10 2.76 -20.56
CA LYS A 217 2.51 4.00 -19.89
C LYS A 217 1.86 4.09 -18.51
N SER A 218 2.66 4.23 -17.46
CA SER A 218 2.21 4.20 -16.06
C SER A 218 1.29 5.37 -15.68
N THR A 219 1.35 6.47 -16.43
CA THR A 219 0.57 7.69 -16.16
C THR A 219 -0.83 7.65 -16.79
N LYS A 220 -1.77 7.09 -16.03
CA LYS A 220 -3.22 7.02 -16.34
C LYS A 220 -3.85 8.37 -16.75
N ALA A 221 -3.21 9.49 -16.46
CA ALA A 221 -3.64 10.83 -16.85
C ALA A 221 -3.66 11.09 -18.37
N MET A 222 -2.79 10.45 -19.17
CA MET A 222 -2.75 10.64 -20.63
C MET A 222 -3.70 9.72 -21.40
N CYS A 223 -4.37 8.80 -20.71
CA CYS A 223 -5.14 7.70 -21.30
C CYS A 223 -6.61 8.02 -21.64
N GLY A 224 -7.04 9.28 -21.52
CA GLY A 224 -8.45 9.63 -21.46
C GLY A 224 -9.02 9.36 -20.06
N PHE A 225 -9.56 10.42 -19.43
CA PHE A 225 -10.22 10.32 -18.13
C PHE A 225 -11.75 10.23 -18.26
N MET A 226 -12.28 10.54 -19.45
CA MET A 226 -13.72 10.52 -19.71
C MET A 226 -14.22 9.11 -20.01
N ILE A 227 -15.35 8.76 -19.43
CA ILE A 227 -16.06 7.51 -19.72
C ILE A 227 -16.59 7.61 -21.15
N GLY A 228 -16.15 6.69 -22.02
CA GLY A 228 -16.53 6.67 -23.45
C GLY A 228 -15.44 7.14 -24.42
N ASP A 229 -14.29 7.66 -23.94
CA ASP A 229 -13.16 7.97 -24.81
C ASP A 229 -12.55 6.68 -25.39
N SER A 230 -12.71 6.45 -26.71
CA SER A 230 -12.06 5.34 -27.44
C SER A 230 -10.53 5.32 -27.27
N ARG A 231 -9.93 6.47 -26.96
CA ARG A 231 -8.50 6.62 -26.60
C ARG A 231 -8.09 5.75 -25.42
N GLY A 232 -8.98 5.47 -24.47
CA GLY A 232 -8.73 4.59 -23.32
C GLY A 232 -8.50 3.13 -23.71
N HIS A 233 -9.00 2.71 -24.86
CA HIS A 233 -8.82 1.37 -25.42
C HIS A 233 -7.64 1.29 -26.40
N SER A 234 -6.96 2.40 -26.67
CA SER A 234 -5.82 2.41 -27.62
C SER A 234 -4.63 1.62 -27.06
N GLU A 235 -3.90 0.95 -27.96
CA GLU A 235 -2.69 0.19 -27.62
C GLU A 235 -1.62 1.05 -26.90
N ALA A 236 -1.55 2.35 -27.23
CA ALA A 236 -0.64 3.30 -26.59
C ALA A 236 -1.00 3.60 -25.12
N CYS A 237 -2.24 3.35 -24.72
CA CYS A 237 -2.72 3.50 -23.35
C CYS A 237 -2.66 2.17 -22.58
N LEU A 238 -3.25 1.10 -23.13
CA LEU A 238 -3.33 -0.21 -22.47
C LEU A 238 -1.97 -0.91 -22.41
N GLY A 239 -1.11 -0.67 -23.41
CA GLY A 239 0.04 -1.49 -23.73
C GLY A 239 -0.36 -2.72 -24.56
N THR A 240 0.54 -3.22 -25.39
CA THR A 240 0.28 -4.27 -26.38
C THR A 240 -0.32 -5.54 -25.78
N VAL A 241 0.17 -6.01 -24.62
CA VAL A 241 -0.36 -7.23 -23.96
C VAL A 241 -1.85 -7.10 -23.65
N LEU A 242 -2.25 -6.04 -22.95
CA LEU A 242 -3.66 -5.83 -22.59
C LEU A 242 -4.52 -5.51 -23.83
N TYR A 243 -3.96 -4.81 -24.82
CA TYR A 243 -4.65 -4.51 -26.07
C TYR A 243 -4.98 -5.77 -26.89
N CYS A 244 -4.06 -6.75 -26.92
CA CYS A 244 -4.29 -8.04 -27.57
C CYS A 244 -5.22 -8.95 -26.73
N ARG A 245 -4.95 -9.11 -25.43
CA ARG A 245 -5.75 -9.96 -24.54
C ARG A 245 -7.19 -9.51 -24.37
N ASP A 246 -7.42 -8.21 -24.21
CA ASP A 246 -8.76 -7.64 -23.98
C ASP A 246 -9.47 -7.32 -25.33
N GLU A 247 -9.07 -7.99 -26.43
CA GLU A 247 -9.56 -7.88 -27.82
C GLU A 247 -9.71 -6.45 -28.38
N SER A 248 -9.05 -5.47 -27.78
CA SER A 248 -9.27 -4.04 -28.05
C SER A 248 -8.86 -3.65 -29.48
N PHE A 249 -8.04 -4.47 -30.15
CA PHE A 249 -7.70 -4.36 -31.56
C PHE A 249 -8.93 -4.32 -32.49
N ARG A 250 -10.02 -5.02 -32.15
CA ARG A 250 -11.26 -5.01 -32.94
C ARG A 250 -11.90 -3.62 -33.01
N HIS A 251 -11.77 -2.81 -31.96
CA HIS A 251 -12.28 -1.43 -31.94
C HIS A 251 -11.51 -0.46 -32.86
N PHE A 252 -10.32 -0.85 -33.32
CA PHE A 252 -9.49 -0.07 -34.24
C PHE A 252 -9.45 -0.65 -35.67
N GLY A 253 -10.32 -1.62 -35.98
CA GLY A 253 -10.39 -2.25 -37.30
C GLY A 253 -9.21 -3.15 -37.64
N GLU A 254 -8.42 -3.57 -36.64
CA GLU A 254 -7.44 -4.64 -36.80
C GLU A 254 -8.17 -5.99 -36.66
N ASN A 255 -7.98 -6.89 -37.62
CA ASN A 255 -8.62 -8.21 -37.62
C ASN A 255 -7.56 -9.27 -37.31
N PHE A 256 -7.49 -9.67 -36.04
CA PHE A 256 -6.73 -10.84 -35.58
C PHE A 256 -7.70 -11.89 -35.05
N SER A 257 -7.36 -13.16 -35.25
CA SER A 257 -8.17 -14.31 -34.87
C SER A 257 -8.17 -14.55 -33.35
N ASN A 258 -7.05 -14.23 -32.70
CA ASN A 258 -6.80 -14.44 -31.27
C ASN A 258 -5.71 -13.48 -30.73
N GLU A 259 -5.40 -13.59 -29.42
CA GLU A 259 -4.35 -12.81 -28.75
C GLU A 259 -2.97 -13.11 -29.34
N GLU A 260 -2.67 -14.37 -29.66
CA GLU A 260 -1.36 -14.81 -30.15
C GLU A 260 -1.02 -14.21 -31.51
N GLU A 261 -1.97 -14.18 -32.45
CA GLU A 261 -1.81 -13.54 -33.75
C GLU A 261 -1.64 -12.02 -33.61
N CYS A 262 -2.40 -11.39 -32.71
CA CYS A 262 -2.22 -9.98 -32.37
C CYS A 262 -0.81 -9.72 -31.84
N LEU A 263 -0.29 -10.53 -30.92
CA LEU A 263 1.07 -10.40 -30.39
C LEU A 263 2.14 -10.69 -31.45
N GLN A 264 1.94 -11.69 -32.32
CA GLN A 264 2.86 -12.00 -33.42
C GLN A 264 2.92 -10.90 -34.48
N SER A 265 1.84 -10.12 -34.66
CA SER A 265 1.82 -8.92 -35.52
C SER A 265 2.67 -7.76 -34.99
N ARG A 266 3.16 -7.86 -33.74
CA ARG A 266 3.99 -6.84 -33.09
C ARG A 266 5.45 -7.26 -33.02
N ASP A 267 6.30 -6.27 -32.81
CA ASP A 267 7.69 -6.50 -32.40
C ASP A 267 7.75 -7.29 -31.07
N PRO A 268 8.85 -8.00 -30.78
CA PRO A 268 9.01 -8.71 -29.51
C PRO A 268 8.84 -7.76 -28.32
N ALA A 269 8.24 -8.28 -27.23
CA ALA A 269 8.17 -7.53 -25.99
C ALA A 269 9.59 -7.18 -25.49
N PRO A 270 9.84 -5.94 -25.04
CA PRO A 270 11.10 -5.60 -24.38
C PRO A 270 11.27 -6.45 -23.13
N ASP A 271 12.49 -6.95 -22.93
CA ASP A 271 12.81 -7.88 -21.86
C ASP A 271 13.00 -7.08 -20.56
N SER A 272 12.25 -7.41 -19.51
CA SER A 272 12.28 -6.67 -18.25
C SER A 272 13.63 -6.75 -17.52
N SER A 273 14.52 -7.66 -17.91
CA SER A 273 15.91 -7.71 -17.45
C SER A 273 16.84 -6.75 -18.19
N LYS A 274 16.40 -6.17 -19.31
CA LYS A 274 17.17 -5.29 -20.19
C LYS A 274 16.80 -3.82 -19.98
N LYS A 275 17.74 -2.93 -20.30
CA LYS A 275 17.48 -1.48 -20.26
C LYS A 275 16.95 -1.00 -21.62
N PRO A 276 16.03 -0.01 -21.66
CA PRO A 276 15.51 0.51 -22.92
C PRO A 276 16.57 1.08 -23.85
N PHE A 277 16.52 0.69 -25.12
CA PHE A 277 17.37 1.25 -26.17
C PHE A 277 17.10 2.75 -26.34
N LYS A 278 18.16 3.57 -26.31
CA LYS A 278 18.08 5.02 -26.45
C LYS A 278 18.58 5.42 -27.82
N LEU A 279 17.71 5.99 -28.65
CA LEU A 279 18.14 6.67 -29.87
C LEU A 279 18.93 7.94 -29.52
N ARG A 280 19.97 8.23 -30.29
CA ARG A 280 20.75 9.46 -30.18
C ARG A 280 19.81 10.66 -30.41
N LYS A 281 19.83 11.64 -29.52
CA LYS A 281 19.04 12.87 -29.69
C LYS A 281 19.66 13.72 -30.80
N SER A 282 18.84 14.20 -31.73
CA SER A 282 19.27 15.04 -32.84
C SER A 282 19.79 16.42 -32.41
N ASN A 283 19.50 16.87 -31.19
CA ASN A 283 19.92 18.17 -30.69
C ASN A 283 20.93 18.04 -29.53
N PRO A 284 22.26 18.12 -29.81
CA PRO A 284 23.31 17.88 -28.82
C PRO A 284 23.43 18.99 -27.75
N THR A 285 22.84 20.18 -27.97
CA THR A 285 22.93 21.30 -27.01
C THR A 285 22.38 20.98 -25.62
N ARG A 286 21.44 20.02 -25.51
CA ARG A 286 20.89 19.56 -24.22
C ARG A 286 21.75 18.54 -23.48
N CYS A 287 22.86 18.09 -24.04
CA CYS A 287 23.75 17.11 -23.41
C CYS A 287 24.75 17.70 -22.41
N GLY A 288 24.80 19.03 -22.28
CA GLY A 288 25.84 19.73 -21.52
C GLY A 288 27.07 19.96 -22.40
N PHE A 289 27.21 21.18 -22.90
CA PHE A 289 28.43 21.66 -23.57
C PHE A 289 29.40 22.33 -22.56
N PHE A 290 29.14 22.16 -21.26
CA PHE A 290 29.97 22.71 -20.20
C PHE A 290 31.16 21.78 -19.95
N ILE A 291 32.35 22.31 -20.21
CA ILE A 291 33.63 21.61 -20.06
C ILE A 291 33.75 21.10 -18.62
N GLY A 292 33.69 19.77 -18.45
CA GLY A 292 33.83 19.08 -17.16
C GLY A 292 32.59 18.36 -16.61
N ASP A 293 31.41 18.48 -17.23
CA ASP A 293 30.19 17.78 -16.76
C ASP A 293 30.00 16.43 -17.48
N SER A 294 30.21 15.30 -16.77
CA SER A 294 30.15 13.92 -17.31
C SER A 294 28.81 13.52 -17.94
N ARG A 295 27.78 14.39 -17.85
CA ARG A 295 26.47 14.21 -18.49
C ARG A 295 26.54 14.07 -20.01
N GLY A 296 27.56 14.66 -20.65
CA GLY A 296 27.79 14.53 -22.09
C GLY A 296 27.99 13.08 -22.55
N HIS A 297 28.57 12.24 -21.68
CA HIS A 297 28.84 10.82 -21.94
C HIS A 297 27.66 9.89 -21.62
N SER A 298 26.54 10.44 -21.11
CA SER A 298 25.39 9.60 -20.76
C SER A 298 24.75 8.96 -22.00
N GLU A 299 24.29 7.71 -21.86
CA GLU A 299 23.54 6.98 -22.89
C GLU A 299 22.32 7.77 -23.41
N ALA A 300 21.72 8.60 -22.57
CA ALA A 300 20.58 9.45 -22.91
C ALA A 300 20.95 10.68 -23.77
N CYS A 301 22.24 10.97 -23.95
CA CYS A 301 22.77 11.90 -24.93
C CYS A 301 23.22 11.17 -26.21
N LEU A 302 24.21 10.29 -26.06
CA LEU A 302 24.95 9.67 -27.16
C LEU A 302 24.08 8.68 -27.96
N GLY A 303 23.06 8.12 -27.30
CA GLY A 303 22.35 6.94 -27.77
C GLY A 303 23.12 5.66 -27.45
N THR A 304 22.38 4.55 -27.33
CA THR A 304 22.89 3.24 -26.91
C THR A 304 24.05 2.74 -27.76
N VAL A 305 24.03 2.94 -29.09
CA VAL A 305 25.11 2.49 -29.99
C VAL A 305 26.45 3.14 -29.64
N LEU A 306 26.52 4.47 -29.60
CA LEU A 306 27.76 5.17 -29.27
C LEU A 306 28.17 4.95 -27.82
N TYR A 307 27.22 4.87 -26.89
CA TYR A 307 27.49 4.59 -25.49
C TYR A 307 28.11 3.20 -25.24
N CYS A 308 27.69 2.19 -26.00
CA CYS A 308 28.28 0.85 -25.94
C CYS A 308 29.62 0.78 -26.70
N ARG A 309 29.69 1.34 -27.92
CA ARG A 309 30.89 1.31 -28.77
C ARG A 309 32.08 2.07 -28.18
N ASP A 310 31.82 3.24 -27.61
CA ASP A 310 32.85 4.12 -27.05
C ASP A 310 33.11 3.81 -25.55
N GLU A 311 32.69 2.62 -25.09
CA GLU A 311 32.88 2.05 -23.73
C GLU A 311 32.40 2.89 -22.52
N TYR A 312 31.62 3.94 -22.73
CA TYR A 312 31.12 4.82 -21.66
C TYR A 312 30.34 4.11 -20.55
N PHE A 313 29.79 2.91 -20.82
CA PHE A 313 29.19 2.06 -19.79
C PHE A 313 30.12 1.79 -18.58
N ARG A 314 31.44 1.78 -18.79
CA ARG A 314 32.45 1.63 -17.72
C ARG A 314 32.47 2.84 -16.77
N GLU A 315 32.36 4.07 -17.30
CA GLU A 315 32.33 5.31 -16.50
C GLU A 315 31.11 5.37 -15.56
N PHE A 316 30.00 4.76 -15.97
CA PHE A 316 28.76 4.70 -15.18
C PHE A 316 28.63 3.43 -14.32
N GLY A 317 29.71 2.64 -14.18
CA GLY A 317 29.75 1.45 -13.32
C GLY A 317 28.92 0.27 -13.83
N GLU A 318 28.65 0.18 -15.14
CA GLU A 318 28.02 -1.00 -15.73
C GLU A 318 29.11 -2.02 -16.12
N ASN A 319 29.02 -3.23 -15.56
CA ASN A 319 30.04 -4.27 -15.73
C ASN A 319 29.77 -5.12 -16.99
N PHE A 320 30.10 -4.58 -18.17
CA PHE A 320 30.15 -5.34 -19.42
C PHE A 320 31.61 -5.55 -19.87
N ASN A 321 31.87 -6.68 -20.53
CA ASN A 321 33.21 -7.03 -21.01
C ASN A 321 33.44 -6.63 -22.48
N SER A 322 32.38 -6.25 -23.21
CA SER A 322 32.46 -5.82 -24.61
C SER A 322 31.27 -4.95 -25.03
N GLU A 323 31.38 -4.30 -26.20
CA GLU A 323 30.27 -3.57 -26.85
C GLU A 323 29.06 -4.47 -27.07
N GLU A 324 29.24 -5.70 -27.54
CA GLU A 324 28.15 -6.64 -27.82
C GLU A 324 27.41 -7.03 -26.56
N GLN A 325 28.12 -7.24 -25.43
CA GLN A 325 27.48 -7.52 -24.15
C GLN A 325 26.69 -6.30 -23.65
N CYS A 326 27.22 -5.09 -23.85
CA CYS A 326 26.50 -3.85 -23.57
C CYS A 326 25.22 -3.76 -24.42
N LEU A 327 25.30 -3.98 -25.74
CA LEU A 327 24.15 -3.94 -26.65
C LEU A 327 23.11 -5.04 -26.34
N GLN A 328 23.55 -6.27 -26.04
CA GLN A 328 22.68 -7.39 -25.68
C GLN A 328 21.92 -7.18 -24.35
N SER A 329 22.48 -6.37 -23.45
CA SER A 329 21.82 -5.93 -22.20
C SER A 329 20.72 -4.89 -22.41
N ARG A 330 20.54 -4.42 -23.65
CA ARG A 330 19.51 -3.46 -24.03
C ARG A 330 18.40 -4.11 -24.83
N ASP A 331 17.24 -3.47 -24.83
CA ASP A 331 16.16 -3.79 -25.77
C ASP A 331 16.67 -3.70 -27.22
N PRO A 332 16.07 -4.45 -28.16
CA PRO A 332 16.41 -4.30 -29.58
C PRO A 332 16.20 -2.87 -30.05
N ALA A 333 17.04 -2.40 -30.97
CA ALA A 333 16.86 -1.10 -31.61
C ALA A 333 15.47 -1.07 -32.28
N PRO A 334 14.68 0.01 -32.12
CA PRO A 334 13.38 0.11 -32.78
C PRO A 334 13.59 0.12 -34.29
N SER A 335 12.85 -0.74 -35.00
CA SER A 335 12.81 -0.76 -36.46
C SER A 335 12.48 0.64 -36.97
N THR A 336 13.39 1.24 -37.74
CA THR A 336 13.16 2.56 -38.36
C THR A 336 12.04 2.44 -39.39
N LEU A 337 10.90 3.05 -39.06
CA LEU A 337 9.75 3.29 -39.95
C LEU A 337 10.09 4.31 -41.06
#